data_AF-A0A660NCA7-F1
#
_entry.id   AF-A0A660NCA7-F1
#
_cell.length_a   1.000
_cell.length_b   1.000
_cell.length_c   1.000
_cell.angle_alpha   90.00
_cell.angle_beta   90.00
_cell.angle_gamma   90.00
#
_symmetry.space_group_name_H-M   'P 1'
#
loop_
_entity.id
_entity.type
_entity.pdbx_description
1 polymer ?
#
loop_
_entity_poly.entity_id
_entity_poly.type
_entity_poly.pdbx_seq_one_letter_code
_entity_poly.pdbx_strand_id
1 'polypeptide(L)'
;MNAIRNLLARKDPAQAGAVFDSNDTLHYETEAGQQFMQTLYGEAADMFADSGMHIHIGGDAFSGSVSRNAHYIAYLNRIVLHLKGKNRTVRVWNDAILPASLALLDNSVEITYHGRDGNRETPAQSDENARPASVLDLIQAGYTVLNYNRYYLSAQNDAEKLRTANWHIGIWDGQNRHNAVDASLMGGAAVAIEADETPPYAHSGEPPRPDVFPYLKAVADKVKEAGQ
;
A
#
# COMPACT_ATOMS: atom_id res chain seq x y z
N MET A 1 10.95 8.37 6.58
CA MET A 1 12.32 7.83 6.77
C MET A 1 13.22 8.67 7.68
N ASN A 2 13.13 10.01 7.68
CA ASN A 2 13.96 10.91 8.52
C ASN A 2 14.06 10.50 10.01
N ALA A 3 12.93 10.19 10.67
CA ALA A 3 12.94 9.73 12.06
C ALA A 3 13.76 8.44 12.29
N ILE A 4 13.62 7.44 11.41
CA ILE A 4 14.37 6.18 11.47
C ILE A 4 15.86 6.44 11.29
N ARG A 5 16.24 7.24 10.29
CA ARG A 5 17.64 7.63 10.07
C ARG A 5 18.21 8.36 11.28
N ASN A 6 17.49 9.29 11.89
CA ASN A 6 17.98 10.05 13.05
C ASN A 6 18.18 9.15 14.27
N LEU A 7 17.28 8.18 14.51
CA LEU A 7 17.45 7.19 15.57
C LEU A 7 18.65 6.29 15.29
N LEU A 8 18.81 5.82 14.05
CA LEU A 8 19.95 5.01 13.64
C LEU A 8 21.25 5.79 13.79
N ALA A 9 21.32 7.03 13.31
CA ALA A 9 22.53 7.86 13.36
C ALA A 9 22.97 8.17 14.80
N ARG A 10 22.06 8.23 15.77
CA ARG A 10 22.39 8.37 17.20
C ARG A 10 23.03 7.11 17.79
N LYS A 11 22.66 5.94 17.27
CA LYS A 11 23.12 4.63 17.76
C LYS A 11 24.37 4.16 17.01
N ASP A 12 24.37 4.29 15.70
CA ASP A 12 25.41 3.87 14.77
C ASP A 12 25.44 4.84 13.55
N PRO A 13 26.24 5.92 13.63
CA PRO A 13 26.38 6.89 12.54
C PRO A 13 26.95 6.27 11.25
N ALA A 14 27.83 5.27 11.36
CA ALA A 14 28.46 4.64 10.21
C ALA A 14 27.44 3.81 9.43
N GLN A 15 26.62 3.01 10.14
CA GLN A 15 25.53 2.28 9.51
C GLN A 15 24.49 3.23 8.89
N ALA A 16 24.16 4.34 9.57
CA ALA A 16 23.24 5.34 9.03
C ALA A 16 23.72 5.91 7.68
N GLY A 17 25.01 6.21 7.55
CA GLY A 17 25.59 6.70 6.29
C GLY A 17 25.69 5.62 5.19
N ALA A 18 25.72 4.34 5.55
CA ALA A 18 25.71 3.24 4.59
C ALA A 18 24.29 2.91 4.07
N VAL A 19 23.27 3.15 4.90
CA VAL A 19 21.87 2.80 4.62
C VAL A 19 21.10 3.95 3.97
N PHE A 20 21.41 5.20 4.32
CA PHE A 20 20.66 6.37 3.87
C PHE A 20 21.53 7.39 3.15
N ASP A 21 20.96 8.05 2.14
CA ASP A 21 21.58 9.21 1.50
C ASP A 21 21.41 10.49 2.34
N SER A 22 21.96 11.60 1.83
CA SER A 22 21.87 12.91 2.48
C SER A 22 20.45 13.49 2.52
N ASN A 23 19.52 12.94 1.75
CA ASN A 23 18.12 13.33 1.66
C ASN A 23 17.21 12.38 2.47
N ASP A 24 17.79 11.59 3.38
CA ASP A 24 17.10 10.59 4.20
C ASP A 24 16.42 9.46 3.39
N THR A 25 16.85 9.24 2.14
CA THR A 25 16.33 8.19 1.27
C THR A 25 17.13 6.91 1.47
N LEU A 26 16.41 5.79 1.58
CA LEU A 26 17.01 4.47 1.73
C LEU A 26 17.77 4.05 0.46
N HIS A 27 19.01 3.61 0.62
CA HIS A 27 19.78 2.91 -0.40
C HIS A 27 19.32 1.45 -0.52
N TYR A 28 18.08 1.24 -0.95
CA TYR A 28 17.46 -0.10 -0.96
C TYR A 28 18.15 -1.09 -1.90
N GLU A 29 18.94 -0.63 -2.86
CA GLU A 29 19.68 -1.48 -3.79
C GLU A 29 20.98 -2.04 -3.18
N THR A 30 21.48 -1.45 -2.09
CA THR A 30 22.73 -1.89 -1.45
C THR A 30 22.47 -3.04 -0.47
N GLU A 31 23.49 -3.86 -0.24
CA GLU A 31 23.41 -4.94 0.74
C GLU A 31 23.10 -4.41 2.15
N ALA A 32 23.73 -3.30 2.55
CA ALA A 32 23.48 -2.66 3.84
C ALA A 32 22.02 -2.20 3.98
N GLY A 33 21.45 -1.54 2.96
CA GLY A 33 20.05 -1.11 2.97
C GLY A 33 19.07 -2.28 3.02
N GLN A 34 19.36 -3.35 2.27
CA GLN A 34 18.58 -4.59 2.27
C GLN A 34 18.57 -5.27 3.65
N GLN A 35 19.75 -5.49 4.24
CA GLN A 35 19.88 -6.12 5.55
C GLN A 35 19.22 -5.28 6.64
N PHE A 36 19.37 -3.95 6.58
CA PHE A 36 18.72 -3.04 7.51
C PHE A 36 17.19 -3.17 7.47
N MET A 37 16.59 -3.12 6.27
CA MET A 37 15.14 -3.25 6.15
C MET A 37 14.62 -4.64 6.48
N GLN A 38 15.34 -5.71 6.14
CA GLN A 38 15.00 -7.07 6.56
C GLN A 38 15.01 -7.19 8.08
N THR A 39 16.00 -6.62 8.76
CA THR A 39 16.08 -6.60 10.22
C THR A 39 14.88 -5.85 10.80
N LEU A 40 14.61 -4.63 10.31
CA LEU A 40 13.52 -3.80 10.81
C LEU A 40 12.14 -4.46 10.62
N TYR A 41 11.87 -5.02 9.44
CA TYR A 41 10.61 -5.75 9.19
C TYR A 41 10.54 -7.07 9.96
N GLY A 42 11.68 -7.73 10.17
CA GLY A 42 11.78 -8.92 10.99
C GLY A 42 11.43 -8.64 12.45
N GLU A 43 11.99 -7.59 13.04
CA GLU A 43 11.67 -7.14 14.39
C GLU A 43 10.17 -6.81 14.53
N ALA A 44 9.60 -6.07 13.57
CA ALA A 44 8.18 -5.79 13.55
C ALA A 44 7.34 -7.08 13.45
N ALA A 45 7.73 -8.03 12.60
CA ALA A 45 7.04 -9.31 12.44
C ALA A 45 7.03 -10.15 13.72
N ASP A 46 8.12 -10.09 14.49
CA ASP A 46 8.28 -10.80 15.76
C ASP A 46 7.46 -10.12 16.88
N MET A 47 7.38 -8.78 16.89
CA MET A 47 6.54 -8.04 17.84
C MET A 47 5.04 -8.36 17.73
N PHE A 48 4.56 -8.67 16.51
CA PHE A 48 3.15 -8.98 16.23
C PHE A 48 2.89 -10.46 16.01
N ALA A 49 3.75 -11.34 16.56
CA ALA A 49 3.76 -12.74 16.18
C ALA A 49 2.45 -13.50 16.46
N ASP A 50 1.73 -13.09 17.51
CA ASP A 50 0.49 -13.74 17.93
C ASP A 50 -0.78 -13.10 17.30
N SER A 51 -0.64 -11.96 16.60
CA SER A 51 -1.77 -11.13 16.19
C SER A 51 -1.86 -10.85 14.70
N GLY A 52 -0.85 -11.22 13.90
CA GLY A 52 -0.78 -10.82 12.49
C GLY A 52 -0.23 -11.89 11.57
N MET A 53 -1.05 -12.32 10.59
CA MET A 53 -0.60 -13.14 9.46
C MET A 53 -0.03 -12.30 8.30
N HIS A 54 -0.29 -10.99 8.30
CA HIS A 54 0.06 -10.08 7.21
C HIS A 54 0.91 -8.91 7.70
N ILE A 55 1.88 -8.48 6.90
CA ILE A 55 2.67 -7.26 7.13
C ILE A 55 2.58 -6.38 5.90
N HIS A 56 2.16 -5.13 6.11
CA HIS A 56 2.14 -4.12 5.07
C HIS A 56 3.48 -3.39 5.04
N ILE A 57 4.18 -3.39 3.91
CA ILE A 57 5.53 -2.80 3.78
C ILE A 57 5.55 -1.42 3.08
N GLY A 58 4.36 -0.85 2.87
CA GLY A 58 4.19 0.47 2.24
C GLY A 58 4.33 0.37 0.73
N GLY A 59 5.19 1.21 0.15
CA GLY A 59 5.46 1.22 -1.30
C GLY A 59 4.59 2.21 -2.09
N ASP A 60 3.97 3.17 -1.40
CA ASP A 60 3.23 4.27 -2.00
C ASP A 60 4.18 5.31 -2.61
N ALA A 61 3.62 6.19 -3.46
CA ALA A 61 4.31 7.37 -4.00
C ALA A 61 5.64 7.03 -4.68
N PHE A 62 5.63 5.99 -5.52
CA PHE A 62 6.79 5.60 -6.32
C PHE A 62 7.23 6.76 -7.23
N SER A 63 8.30 7.44 -6.79
CA SER A 63 8.95 8.54 -7.51
C SER A 63 10.07 8.04 -8.44
N GLY A 64 10.31 6.72 -8.46
CA GLY A 64 11.30 6.10 -9.32
C GLY A 64 10.92 6.16 -10.79
N SER A 65 11.92 6.18 -11.66
CA SER A 65 11.70 6.00 -13.09
C SER A 65 11.26 4.57 -13.39
N VAL A 66 10.54 4.36 -14.50
CA VAL A 66 10.21 3.03 -15.03
C VAL A 66 11.46 2.16 -15.14
N SER A 67 12.59 2.74 -15.56
CA SER A 67 13.88 2.04 -15.68
C SER A 67 14.43 1.50 -14.35
N ARG A 68 14.05 2.07 -13.21
CA ARG A 68 14.45 1.59 -11.88
C ARG A 68 13.45 0.63 -11.26
N ASN A 69 12.29 0.41 -11.89
CA ASN A 69 11.24 -0.42 -11.33
C ASN A 69 11.70 -1.87 -11.07
N ALA A 70 12.45 -2.48 -12.00
CA ALA A 70 12.96 -3.85 -11.81
C ALA A 70 13.84 -3.98 -10.56
N HIS A 71 14.65 -2.97 -10.23
CA HIS A 71 15.47 -2.96 -9.01
C HIS A 71 14.60 -2.85 -7.75
N TYR A 72 13.56 -2.02 -7.80
CA TYR A 72 12.58 -1.92 -6.71
C TYR A 72 11.83 -3.24 -6.48
N ILE A 73 11.38 -3.91 -7.55
CA ILE A 73 10.73 -5.23 -7.46
C ILE A 73 11.67 -6.29 -6.90
N ALA A 74 12.95 -6.27 -7.29
CA ALA A 74 13.96 -7.14 -6.70
C ALA A 74 14.15 -6.88 -5.19
N TYR A 75 14.11 -5.62 -4.75
CA TYR A 75 14.08 -5.27 -3.34
C TYR A 75 12.83 -5.82 -2.63
N LEU A 76 11.63 -5.61 -3.19
CA LEU A 76 10.40 -6.15 -2.62
C LEU A 76 10.48 -7.66 -2.45
N ASN A 77 10.89 -8.40 -3.49
CA ASN A 77 11.01 -9.85 -3.44
C ASN A 77 11.97 -10.35 -2.35
N ARG A 78 13.04 -9.61 -2.03
CA ARG A 78 13.95 -9.94 -0.92
C ARG A 78 13.29 -9.75 0.44
N ILE A 79 12.46 -8.72 0.60
CA ILE A 79 11.66 -8.52 1.83
C ILE A 79 10.58 -9.61 1.94
N VAL A 80 9.90 -9.93 0.83
CA VAL A 80 8.88 -10.98 0.77
C VAL A 80 9.47 -12.33 1.16
N LEU A 81 10.61 -12.71 0.59
CA LEU A 81 11.30 -13.96 0.95
C LEU A 81 11.65 -14.01 2.45
N HIS A 82 12.16 -12.91 3.00
CA HIS A 82 12.49 -12.83 4.43
C HIS A 82 11.25 -13.02 5.32
N LEU A 83 10.16 -12.33 5.00
CA LEU A 83 8.92 -12.37 5.79
C LEU A 83 8.13 -13.67 5.62
N LYS A 84 8.20 -14.32 4.46
CA LYS A 84 7.71 -15.70 4.26
C LYS A 84 8.40 -16.68 5.21
N GLY A 85 9.70 -16.54 5.40
CA GLY A 85 10.46 -17.34 6.37
C GLY A 85 9.98 -17.17 7.83
N LYS A 86 9.19 -16.12 8.10
CA LYS A 86 8.52 -15.85 9.37
C LYS A 86 7.02 -16.14 9.35
N ASN A 87 6.52 -16.88 8.35
CA ASN A 87 5.09 -17.16 8.16
C ASN A 87 4.24 -15.88 8.09
N ARG A 88 4.70 -14.88 7.32
CA ARG A 88 3.95 -13.65 7.06
C ARG A 88 3.71 -13.48 5.56
N THR A 89 2.47 -13.15 5.22
CA THR A 89 2.09 -12.67 3.89
C THR A 89 2.39 -11.18 3.80
N VAL A 90 2.94 -10.73 2.68
CA VAL A 90 3.28 -9.31 2.49
C VAL A 90 2.14 -8.60 1.76
N ARG A 91 1.80 -7.39 2.24
CA ARG A 91 0.95 -6.42 1.55
C ARG A 91 1.76 -5.21 1.09
N VAL A 92 1.46 -4.70 -0.10
CA VAL A 92 2.14 -3.52 -0.68
C VAL A 92 1.14 -2.65 -1.43
N TRP A 93 1.36 -1.33 -1.41
CA TRP A 93 0.61 -0.39 -2.23
C TRP A 93 0.90 -0.59 -3.72
N ASN A 94 -0.08 -0.26 -4.58
CA ASN A 94 -0.02 -0.54 -6.01
C ASN A 94 0.90 0.37 -6.84
N ASP A 95 1.37 1.51 -6.31
CA ASP A 95 2.01 2.60 -7.06
C ASP A 95 3.20 2.17 -7.93
N ALA A 96 3.99 1.23 -7.44
CA ALA A 96 5.18 0.72 -8.13
C ALA A 96 4.94 -0.60 -8.88
N ILE A 97 3.74 -1.16 -8.84
CA ILE A 97 3.45 -2.45 -9.48
C ILE A 97 3.01 -2.19 -10.91
N LEU A 98 3.99 -2.04 -11.80
CA LEU A 98 3.79 -1.74 -13.22
C LEU A 98 3.42 -3.03 -13.99
N PRO A 99 2.75 -2.94 -15.15
CA PRO A 99 2.47 -4.11 -15.99
C PRO A 99 3.72 -4.96 -16.30
N ALA A 100 4.85 -4.32 -16.55
CA ALA A 100 6.13 -4.99 -16.81
C ALA A 100 6.69 -5.76 -15.60
N SER A 101 6.23 -5.46 -14.38
CA SER A 101 6.68 -6.11 -13.15
C SER A 101 5.85 -7.32 -12.75
N LEU A 102 4.70 -7.56 -13.37
CA LEU A 102 3.75 -8.60 -12.95
C LEU A 102 4.35 -10.00 -12.97
N ALA A 103 5.22 -10.28 -13.94
CA ALA A 103 5.94 -11.56 -14.05
C ALA A 103 7.20 -11.64 -13.17
N LEU A 104 7.61 -10.54 -12.54
CA LEU A 104 8.82 -10.45 -11.73
C LEU A 104 8.52 -10.46 -10.22
N LEU A 105 7.43 -9.83 -9.80
CA LEU A 105 7.02 -9.79 -8.40
C LEU A 105 6.57 -11.18 -7.93
N ASP A 106 6.90 -11.51 -6.68
CA ASP A 106 6.45 -12.74 -6.05
C ASP A 106 4.91 -12.77 -5.92
N ASN A 107 4.27 -13.78 -6.52
CA ASN A 107 2.82 -13.86 -6.64
C ASN A 107 2.06 -14.09 -5.32
N SER A 108 2.76 -14.35 -4.21
CA SER A 108 2.13 -14.42 -2.89
C SER A 108 1.85 -13.05 -2.27
N VAL A 109 2.38 -11.99 -2.86
CA VAL A 109 2.13 -10.62 -2.39
C VAL A 109 0.66 -10.28 -2.60
N GLU A 110 0.05 -9.68 -1.59
CA GLU A 110 -1.29 -9.11 -1.70
C GLU A 110 -1.19 -7.60 -1.99
N ILE A 111 -1.99 -7.11 -2.92
CA ILE A 111 -1.91 -5.73 -3.39
C ILE A 111 -3.02 -4.90 -2.76
N THR A 112 -2.65 -3.85 -2.03
CA THR A 112 -3.59 -2.84 -1.54
C THR A 112 -3.71 -1.73 -2.61
N TYR A 113 -4.89 -1.61 -3.21
CA TYR A 113 -5.07 -0.80 -4.41
C TYR A 113 -5.86 0.48 -4.11
N HIS A 114 -5.18 1.63 -4.05
CA HIS A 114 -5.82 2.89 -3.64
C HIS A 114 -6.22 3.81 -4.80
N GLY A 115 -5.56 3.69 -5.95
CA GLY A 115 -5.89 4.47 -7.14
C GLY A 115 -5.01 4.17 -8.34
N ARG A 116 -5.55 4.39 -9.55
CA ARG A 116 -4.87 4.11 -10.82
C ARG A 116 -3.72 5.07 -11.08
N ASP A 117 -3.86 6.33 -10.68
CA ASP A 117 -2.86 7.36 -10.96
C ASP A 117 -1.71 7.37 -9.94
N GLY A 118 -1.80 6.59 -8.85
CA GLY A 118 -0.97 6.80 -7.65
C GLY A 118 -1.30 8.15 -7.02
N ASN A 119 -0.64 8.56 -5.93
CA ASN A 119 -0.83 9.89 -5.33
C ASN A 119 -0.28 11.06 -6.19
N ARG A 120 -0.47 11.02 -7.52
CA ARG A 120 0.07 12.02 -8.44
C ARG A 120 -0.87 13.22 -8.52
N GLU A 121 -0.41 14.37 -8.03
CA GLU A 121 -1.18 15.62 -7.95
C GLU A 121 -1.54 16.24 -9.31
N THR A 122 -0.94 15.81 -10.41
CA THR A 122 -1.23 16.36 -11.75
C THR A 122 -1.49 15.26 -12.79
N PRO A 123 -2.59 15.34 -13.57
CA PRO A 123 -2.84 14.50 -14.75
C PRO A 123 -1.94 14.87 -15.94
N ALA A 124 -0.68 15.24 -15.70
CA ALA A 124 0.23 15.61 -16.76
C ALA A 124 0.65 14.35 -17.52
N GLN A 125 -0.06 14.03 -18.61
CA GLN A 125 0.40 13.18 -19.72
C GLN A 125 1.27 11.99 -19.27
N SER A 126 0.81 11.27 -18.25
CA SER A 126 1.63 10.27 -17.57
C SER A 126 1.97 9.17 -18.56
N ASP A 127 3.28 8.93 -18.75
CA ASP A 127 3.79 7.76 -19.48
C ASP A 127 2.97 6.53 -19.05
N GLU A 128 2.21 5.95 -19.97
CA GLU A 128 1.38 4.77 -19.69
C GLU A 128 2.24 3.63 -19.12
N ASN A 129 3.54 3.58 -19.47
CA ASN A 129 4.48 2.61 -18.91
C ASN A 129 4.82 2.86 -17.43
N ALA A 130 4.58 4.08 -16.94
CA ALA A 130 4.76 4.45 -15.53
C ALA A 130 3.46 4.33 -14.71
N ARG A 131 2.36 3.92 -15.33
CA ARG A 131 1.11 3.68 -14.61
C ARG A 131 1.14 2.30 -13.93
N PRO A 132 0.66 2.20 -12.68
CA PRO A 132 0.35 0.94 -12.06
C PRO A 132 -0.49 0.04 -12.97
N ALA A 133 -0.27 -1.27 -12.88
CA ALA A 133 -1.14 -2.26 -13.47
C ALA A 133 -2.59 -2.03 -13.02
N SER A 134 -3.55 -2.31 -13.90
CA SER A 134 -4.96 -2.24 -13.50
C SER A 134 -5.30 -3.36 -12.52
N VAL A 135 -6.42 -3.23 -11.80
CA VAL A 135 -6.91 -4.32 -10.94
C VAL A 135 -7.16 -5.60 -11.73
N LEU A 136 -7.66 -5.50 -12.98
CA LEU A 136 -7.86 -6.67 -13.83
C LEU A 136 -6.52 -7.35 -14.20
N ASP A 137 -5.50 -6.57 -14.55
CA ASP A 137 -4.17 -7.12 -14.88
C ASP A 137 -3.56 -7.86 -13.68
N LEU A 138 -3.71 -7.29 -12.47
CA LEU A 138 -3.25 -7.91 -11.22
C LEU A 138 -3.96 -9.23 -10.94
N ILE A 139 -5.29 -9.25 -11.05
CA ILE A 139 -6.09 -10.47 -10.86
C ILE A 139 -5.72 -11.52 -11.90
N GLN A 140 -5.56 -11.15 -13.17
CA GLN A 140 -5.16 -12.06 -14.25
C GLN A 140 -3.75 -12.62 -14.05
N ALA A 141 -2.85 -11.84 -13.43
CA ALA A 141 -1.53 -12.29 -13.04
C ALA A 141 -1.53 -13.15 -11.75
N GLY A 142 -2.68 -13.34 -11.10
CA GLY A 142 -2.86 -14.23 -9.96
C GLY A 142 -2.67 -13.57 -8.59
N TYR A 143 -2.59 -12.24 -8.52
CA TYR A 143 -2.48 -11.52 -7.26
C TYR A 143 -3.83 -11.43 -6.54
N THR A 144 -3.81 -11.51 -5.22
CA THR A 144 -4.95 -11.09 -4.39
C THR A 144 -4.94 -9.57 -4.28
N VAL A 145 -6.07 -8.93 -4.59
CA VAL A 145 -6.19 -7.46 -4.59
C VAL A 145 -7.22 -7.02 -3.56
N LEU A 146 -6.84 -6.09 -2.69
CA LEU A 146 -7.72 -5.41 -1.73
C LEU A 146 -8.05 -4.01 -2.22
N ASN A 147 -9.34 -3.66 -2.23
CA ASN A 147 -9.80 -2.35 -2.69
C ASN A 147 -9.65 -1.28 -1.59
N TYR A 148 -8.89 -0.24 -1.90
CA TYR A 148 -8.68 0.95 -1.08
C TYR A 148 -9.08 2.24 -1.84
N ASN A 149 -9.98 2.13 -2.83
CA ASN A 149 -10.45 3.22 -3.69
C ASN A 149 -10.68 4.52 -2.90
N ARG A 150 -9.74 5.48 -3.04
CA ARG A 150 -9.73 6.73 -2.27
C ARG A 150 -11.02 7.53 -2.40
N TYR A 151 -11.72 7.44 -3.53
CA TYR A 151 -12.96 8.17 -3.73
C TYR A 151 -14.07 7.70 -2.78
N TYR A 152 -14.20 6.38 -2.59
CA TYR A 152 -15.27 5.78 -1.79
C TYR A 152 -14.83 5.34 -0.41
N LEU A 153 -13.54 5.11 -0.16
CA LEU A 153 -12.99 4.44 1.03
C LEU A 153 -12.02 5.32 1.82
N SER A 154 -12.19 6.64 1.76
CA SER A 154 -11.50 7.61 2.64
C SER A 154 -12.35 7.90 3.88
N ALA A 155 -11.71 8.07 5.04
CA ALA A 155 -12.37 8.47 6.29
C ALA A 155 -12.94 9.89 6.28
N GLN A 156 -12.66 10.67 5.23
CA GLN A 156 -13.30 11.97 5.01
C GLN A 156 -14.74 11.84 4.51
N ASN A 157 -15.13 10.66 4.04
CA ASN A 157 -16.50 10.34 3.63
C ASN A 157 -17.36 9.93 4.83
N ASP A 158 -18.68 9.95 4.63
CA ASP A 158 -19.66 9.46 5.59
C ASP A 158 -20.42 8.21 5.07
N ALA A 159 -21.22 7.61 5.94
CA ALA A 159 -22.04 6.45 5.61
C ALA A 159 -23.10 6.75 4.52
N GLU A 160 -23.57 7.99 4.43
CA GLU A 160 -24.61 8.39 3.48
C GLU A 160 -24.08 8.39 2.04
N LYS A 161 -22.83 8.83 1.84
CA LYS A 161 -22.15 8.74 0.55
C LYS A 161 -22.11 7.30 0.04
N LEU A 162 -21.82 6.33 0.89
CA LEU A 162 -21.85 4.92 0.48
C LEU A 162 -23.28 4.40 0.29
N ARG A 163 -24.21 4.74 1.17
CA ARG A 163 -25.61 4.27 1.07
C ARG A 163 -26.26 4.71 -0.24
N THR A 164 -25.99 5.94 -0.66
CA THR A 164 -26.52 6.53 -1.91
C THR A 164 -25.68 6.17 -3.13
N ALA A 165 -24.40 5.88 -2.95
CA ALA A 165 -23.56 5.37 -4.01
C ALA A 165 -23.95 3.94 -4.37
N ASN A 166 -24.12 3.69 -5.67
CA ASN A 166 -24.12 2.33 -6.20
C ASN A 166 -22.68 1.79 -6.26
N TRP A 167 -21.96 1.80 -5.13
CA TRP A 167 -20.61 1.24 -5.00
C TRP A 167 -20.67 -0.22 -4.56
N HIS A 168 -19.76 -1.03 -5.12
CA HIS A 168 -19.41 -2.38 -4.67
C HIS A 168 -17.89 -2.57 -4.78
N ILE A 169 -17.36 -3.62 -4.14
CA ILE A 169 -15.92 -3.88 -4.01
C ILE A 169 -15.16 -3.99 -5.35
N GLY A 170 -15.85 -4.26 -6.46
CA GLY A 170 -15.25 -4.32 -7.80
C GLY A 170 -15.00 -2.94 -8.44
N ILE A 171 -15.51 -1.85 -7.84
CA ILE A 171 -15.29 -0.47 -8.32
C ILE A 171 -14.06 0.12 -7.62
N TRP A 172 -12.94 0.16 -8.33
CA TRP A 172 -11.61 0.47 -7.80
C TRP A 172 -11.03 1.80 -8.31
N ASP A 173 -11.39 2.22 -9.52
CA ASP A 173 -10.82 3.38 -10.21
C ASP A 173 -11.68 4.65 -9.98
N GLY A 174 -11.64 5.16 -8.74
CA GLY A 174 -12.46 6.30 -8.36
C GLY A 174 -13.96 6.02 -8.55
N GLN A 175 -14.62 6.81 -9.39
CA GLN A 175 -16.04 6.63 -9.75
C GLN A 175 -16.24 5.79 -11.02
N ASN A 176 -15.17 5.43 -11.72
CA ASN A 176 -15.25 4.74 -13.00
C ASN A 176 -15.84 3.33 -12.81
N ARG A 177 -16.87 3.02 -13.58
CA ARG A 177 -17.57 1.73 -13.55
C ARG A 177 -17.29 0.88 -14.77
N HIS A 178 -16.73 1.47 -15.82
CA HIS A 178 -16.51 0.77 -17.09
C HIS A 178 -15.41 -0.28 -17.00
N ASN A 179 -14.49 -0.11 -16.04
CA ASN A 179 -13.42 -1.06 -15.72
C ASN A 179 -13.63 -1.77 -14.37
N ALA A 180 -14.85 -1.76 -13.85
CA ALA A 180 -15.17 -2.52 -12.66
C ALA A 180 -14.98 -4.02 -12.94
N VAL A 181 -14.45 -4.74 -11.95
CA VAL A 181 -14.31 -6.20 -12.00
C VAL A 181 -15.45 -6.88 -11.23
N ASP A 182 -15.62 -8.18 -11.46
CA ASP A 182 -16.53 -8.98 -10.65
C ASP A 182 -16.11 -8.88 -9.16
N ALA A 183 -17.08 -8.61 -8.30
CA ALA A 183 -16.85 -8.43 -6.87
C ALA A 183 -16.23 -9.65 -6.20
N SER A 184 -16.57 -10.86 -6.68
CA SER A 184 -16.06 -12.13 -6.16
C SER A 184 -14.56 -12.33 -6.42
N LEU A 185 -13.96 -11.57 -7.33
CA LEU A 185 -12.53 -11.62 -7.62
C LEU A 185 -11.68 -10.77 -6.66
N MET A 186 -12.31 -9.95 -5.82
CA MET A 186 -11.61 -9.06 -4.88
C MET A 186 -11.37 -9.75 -3.53
N GLY A 187 -10.17 -9.61 -2.98
CA GLY A 187 -9.79 -10.21 -1.69
C GLY A 187 -10.33 -9.48 -0.46
N GLY A 188 -10.86 -8.27 -0.63
CA GLY A 188 -11.42 -7.46 0.45
C GLY A 188 -11.37 -5.97 0.15
N ALA A 189 -11.83 -5.16 1.10
CA ALA A 189 -11.71 -3.71 1.03
C ALA A 189 -11.42 -3.14 2.42
N ALA A 190 -10.85 -1.94 2.46
CA ALA A 190 -10.62 -1.23 3.71
C ALA A 190 -10.74 0.27 3.53
N VAL A 191 -11.11 0.94 4.61
CA VAL A 191 -11.15 2.40 4.71
C VAL A 191 -9.80 2.90 5.19
N ALA A 192 -9.22 3.88 4.49
CA ALA A 192 -8.03 4.59 4.91
C ALA A 192 -8.41 5.80 5.80
N ILE A 193 -7.88 5.82 7.02
CA ILE A 193 -7.91 6.99 7.92
C ILE A 193 -6.49 7.55 7.94
N GLU A 194 -6.27 8.68 7.27
CA GLU A 194 -4.96 9.34 7.17
C GLU A 194 -4.92 10.53 8.14
N ALA A 195 -3.77 10.79 8.76
CA ALA A 195 -3.53 12.00 9.54
C ALA A 195 -3.13 13.17 8.62
N ASP A 196 -3.37 14.40 9.04
CA ASP A 196 -2.94 15.59 8.27
C ASP A 196 -1.42 15.57 8.06
N GLU A 197 -0.98 16.02 6.88
CA GLU A 197 0.43 16.01 6.47
C GLU A 197 1.27 17.07 7.19
N THR A 198 0.64 18.02 7.91
CA THR A 198 1.30 19.16 8.56
C THR A 198 1.47 18.96 10.07
N PRO A 199 2.71 19.13 10.61
CA PRO A 199 2.94 19.13 12.04
C PRO A 199 2.20 20.27 12.78
N PRO A 200 1.77 20.08 14.04
CA PRO A 200 1.81 18.82 14.78
C PRO A 200 0.87 17.85 14.08
N TYR A 201 1.30 16.61 13.80
CA TYR A 201 0.50 15.54 13.20
C TYR A 201 -0.66 15.23 14.15
N ALA A 202 -1.61 16.14 14.22
CA ALA A 202 -2.67 16.18 15.18
C ALA A 202 -3.82 15.48 14.47
N HIS A 203 -4.14 14.28 14.93
CA HIS A 203 -5.55 14.08 15.22
C HIS A 203 -5.88 15.14 16.26
N SER A 204 -6.93 15.93 16.07
CA SER A 204 -7.32 17.08 16.91
C SER A 204 -7.57 16.75 18.39
N GLY A 205 -7.11 15.60 18.90
CA GLY A 205 -7.55 15.00 20.15
C GLY A 205 -8.98 14.49 20.06
N GLU A 206 -9.68 14.75 18.95
CA GLU A 206 -11.00 14.22 18.72
C GLU A 206 -10.86 12.74 18.33
N PRO A 207 -11.62 11.83 18.96
CA PRO A 207 -11.75 10.48 18.45
C PRO A 207 -12.11 10.53 16.96
N PRO A 208 -11.75 9.50 16.16
CA PRO A 208 -12.19 9.47 14.77
C PRO A 208 -13.71 9.72 14.78
N ARG A 209 -14.15 10.66 13.93
CA ARG A 209 -15.44 11.35 14.06
C ARG A 209 -16.55 10.35 14.43
N PRO A 210 -17.54 10.70 15.27
CA PRO A 210 -18.56 9.74 15.74
C PRO A 210 -19.29 8.97 14.62
N ASP A 211 -19.29 9.50 13.40
CA ASP A 211 -19.84 8.92 12.16
C ASP A 211 -18.92 7.90 11.45
N VAL A 212 -17.65 7.76 11.86
CA VAL A 212 -16.69 6.83 11.26
C VAL A 212 -17.15 5.38 11.44
N PHE A 213 -17.67 5.00 12.60
CA PHE A 213 -18.08 3.62 12.86
C PHE A 213 -19.29 3.20 12.01
N PRO A 214 -20.36 4.02 11.90
CA PRO A 214 -21.41 3.79 10.90
C PRO A 214 -20.87 3.64 9.48
N TYR A 215 -19.90 4.46 9.08
CA TYR A 215 -19.29 4.39 7.75
C TYR A 215 -18.48 3.11 7.54
N LEU A 216 -17.63 2.72 8.50
CA LEU A 216 -16.90 1.44 8.48
C LEU A 216 -17.87 0.26 8.38
N LYS A 217 -18.98 0.31 9.12
CA LYS A 217 -20.02 -0.71 9.04
C LYS A 217 -20.66 -0.75 7.64
N ALA A 218 -20.99 0.40 7.05
CA ALA A 218 -21.58 0.47 5.71
C ALA A 218 -20.66 -0.11 4.63
N VAL A 219 -19.34 0.11 4.72
CA VAL A 219 -18.35 -0.56 3.86
C VAL A 219 -18.39 -2.06 4.06
N ALA A 220 -18.31 -2.53 5.31
CA ALA A 220 -18.29 -3.95 5.62
C ALA A 220 -19.57 -4.66 5.15
N ASP A 221 -20.74 -4.04 5.30
CA ASP A 221 -22.01 -4.57 4.82
C ASP A 221 -22.00 -4.71 3.28
N LYS A 222 -21.59 -3.67 2.55
CA LYS A 222 -21.49 -3.71 1.08
C LYS A 222 -20.50 -4.75 0.56
N VAL A 223 -19.36 -4.93 1.26
CA VAL A 223 -18.39 -5.98 0.90
C VAL A 223 -19.00 -7.36 1.09
N LYS A 224 -19.76 -7.59 2.16
CA LYS A 224 -20.46 -8.86 2.41
C LYS A 224 -21.55 -9.12 1.38
N GLU A 225 -22.36 -8.12 1.06
CA GLU A 225 -23.43 -8.20 0.05
C GLU A 225 -22.89 -8.56 -1.33
N ALA A 226 -21.73 -8.01 -1.71
CA ALA A 226 -21.12 -8.25 -3.01
C ALA A 226 -20.41 -9.62 -3.13
N GLY A 227 -20.17 -10.30 -2.01
CA GLY A 227 -19.56 -11.64 -1.95
C GLY A 227 -20.57 -12.79 -1.81
N GLN A 228 -21.88 -12.48 -1.77
CA GLN A 228 -22.99 -13.44 -1.84
C GLN A 228 -23.48 -13.58 -3.28
#